data_AF-A0A093CB73-F1
#
_entry.id   AF-A0A093CB73-F1
#
_cell.length_a   1.000
_cell.length_b   1.000
_cell.length_c   1.000
_cell.angle_alpha   90.00
_cell.angle_beta   90.00
_cell.angle_gamma   90.00
#
_symmetry.space_group_name_H-M   'P 1'
#
loop_
_entity.id
_entity.type
_entity.pdbx_description
1 polymer ?
#
loop_
_entity_poly.entity_id
_entity_poly.type
_entity_poly.pdbx_seq_one_letter_code
_entity_poly.pdbx_strand_id
1 'polypeptide(L)'
;VVEDYAGRWQVPLPQLQVLQTALCCFTSACVSFPAECEHVQYVLSSLALSFFELLLFFGKDEFYEDPLKDILGSIQECQNLLNRYRNMNLELVTRIIRDGGPWEDPVLQAILKAKPVSQELVNKYLSSENPLFFELRARYLIACERIPEAMALIKSCINHPDISKDLYFHQALFTCLYMSPLEDQLFQEHLLRTDCKSGIEIICNTEKEGKTTLALQLCESFLVPQLQNGDMYCIW
;
A
#
# COMPACT_ATOMS: atom_id res chain seq x y z
N VAL A 1 -22.88 -10.25 12.62
CA VAL A 1 -23.82 -9.11 12.61
C VAL A 1 -23.13 -7.79 12.31
N VAL A 2 -21.97 -7.44 12.90
CA VAL A 2 -21.26 -6.20 12.51
C VAL A 2 -20.56 -6.33 11.15
N GLU A 3 -19.88 -7.45 10.89
CA GLU A 3 -19.21 -7.75 9.61
C GLU A 3 -20.19 -7.77 8.41
N ASP A 4 -21.39 -8.31 8.63
CA ASP A 4 -22.47 -8.45 7.64
C ASP A 4 -23.09 -7.10 7.23
N TYR A 5 -23.00 -6.11 8.12
CA TYR A 5 -23.40 -4.74 7.84
C TYR A 5 -22.24 -3.95 7.25
N ALA A 6 -21.01 -4.10 7.76
CA ALA A 6 -19.79 -3.44 7.26
C ALA A 6 -19.52 -3.76 5.77
N GLY A 7 -19.75 -5.02 5.35
CA GLY A 7 -19.60 -5.44 3.94
C GLY A 7 -20.60 -4.81 2.96
N ARG A 8 -21.65 -4.13 3.44
CA ARG A 8 -22.65 -3.44 2.61
C ARG A 8 -22.35 -1.96 2.37
N TRP A 9 -21.39 -1.37 3.09
CA TRP A 9 -21.03 0.03 2.88
C TRP A 9 -20.03 0.12 1.75
N GLN A 10 -20.51 0.24 0.51
CA GLN A 10 -19.66 0.46 -0.66
C GLN A 10 -19.08 1.89 -0.74
N VAL A 11 -19.15 2.67 0.35
CA VAL A 11 -18.78 4.09 0.38
C VAL A 11 -17.80 4.33 1.52
N PRO A 12 -16.67 5.01 1.30
CA PRO A 12 -15.57 5.11 2.27
C PRO A 12 -15.94 5.94 3.51
N LEU A 13 -16.80 6.94 3.38
CA LEU A 13 -17.07 7.91 4.44
C LEU A 13 -17.74 7.30 5.69
N PRO A 14 -18.80 6.47 5.60
CA PRO A 14 -19.36 5.88 6.80
C PRO A 14 -18.46 4.82 7.46
N GLN A 15 -17.64 4.11 6.68
CA GLN A 15 -16.63 3.23 7.26
C GLN A 15 -15.60 4.04 8.06
N LEU A 16 -15.22 5.21 7.57
CA LEU A 16 -14.33 6.14 8.28
C LEU A 16 -14.96 6.63 9.60
N GLN A 17 -16.27 6.87 9.64
CA GLN A 17 -17.00 7.22 10.87
C GLN A 17 -16.99 6.08 11.90
N VAL A 18 -17.11 4.84 11.45
CA VAL A 18 -17.00 3.66 12.33
C VAL A 18 -15.59 3.57 12.91
N LEU A 19 -14.55 3.72 12.09
CA LEU A 19 -13.16 3.71 12.55
C LEU A 19 -12.84 4.88 13.49
N GLN A 20 -13.36 6.07 13.20
CA GLN A 20 -13.26 7.25 14.08
C GLN A 20 -13.86 6.94 15.45
N THR A 21 -15.07 6.40 15.49
CA THR A 21 -15.73 6.00 16.74
C THR A 21 -14.89 4.97 17.49
N ALA A 22 -14.36 3.97 16.79
CA ALA A 22 -13.48 2.96 17.37
C ALA A 22 -12.23 3.57 17.98
N LEU A 23 -11.58 4.52 17.30
CA LEU A 23 -10.39 5.23 17.81
C LEU A 23 -10.74 6.09 19.04
N CYS A 24 -11.86 6.82 19.03
CA CYS A 24 -12.30 7.62 20.19
C CYS A 24 -12.56 6.74 21.42
N CYS A 25 -13.28 5.62 21.23
CA CYS A 25 -13.52 4.65 22.30
C CYS A 25 -12.22 4.03 22.81
N PHE A 26 -11.33 3.64 21.90
CA PHE A 26 -10.03 3.07 22.26
C PHE A 26 -9.17 4.06 23.04
N THR A 27 -9.13 5.33 22.61
CA THR A 27 -8.41 6.41 23.30
C THR A 27 -8.86 6.55 24.75
N SER A 28 -10.17 6.49 24.98
CA SER A 28 -10.75 6.57 26.33
C SER A 28 -10.43 5.32 27.17
N ALA A 29 -10.47 4.13 26.56
CA ALA A 29 -10.27 2.86 27.27
C ALA A 29 -8.80 2.56 27.56
N CYS A 30 -7.88 3.01 26.72
CA CYS A 30 -6.49 2.58 26.79
C CYS A 30 -5.67 3.32 27.86
N VAL A 31 -6.23 4.32 28.55
CA VAL A 31 -5.51 5.20 29.49
C VAL A 31 -4.76 4.46 30.60
N SER A 32 -5.19 3.25 30.98
CA SER A 32 -4.57 2.40 32.00
C SER A 32 -3.42 1.54 31.49
N PHE A 33 -3.22 1.40 30.18
CA PHE A 33 -2.12 0.58 29.63
C PHE A 33 -0.78 1.32 29.66
N PRO A 34 0.34 0.61 29.90
CA PRO A 34 1.69 1.17 29.78
C PRO A 34 2.02 1.64 28.36
N ALA A 35 2.94 2.59 28.21
CA ALA A 35 3.33 3.15 26.92
C ALA A 35 3.96 2.11 25.97
N GLU A 36 4.60 1.09 26.55
CA GLU A 36 5.29 0.00 25.85
C GLU A 36 4.36 -1.17 25.51
N CYS A 37 3.04 -1.04 25.73
CA CYS A 37 2.09 -2.12 25.48
C CYS A 37 2.00 -2.49 23.99
N GLU A 38 2.53 -3.65 23.62
CA GLU A 38 2.55 -4.15 22.23
C GLU A 38 1.14 -4.31 21.64
N HIS A 39 0.16 -4.72 22.44
CA HIS A 39 -1.22 -4.85 21.99
C HIS A 39 -1.82 -3.50 21.61
N VAL A 40 -1.47 -2.44 22.35
CA VAL A 40 -1.88 -1.07 22.00
C VAL A 40 -1.20 -0.64 20.70
N GLN A 41 0.10 -0.92 20.54
CA GLN A 41 0.81 -0.63 19.29
C GLN A 41 0.17 -1.32 18.10
N TYR A 42 -0.16 -2.60 18.23
CA TYR A 42 -0.80 -3.37 17.18
C TYR A 42 -2.15 -2.76 16.79
N VAL A 43 -3.03 -2.50 17.75
CA VAL A 43 -4.36 -1.92 17.49
C VAL A 43 -4.25 -0.55 16.81
N LEU A 44 -3.35 0.33 17.28
CA LEU A 44 -3.14 1.64 16.68
C LEU A 44 -2.59 1.53 15.26
N SER A 45 -1.64 0.63 15.02
CA SER A 45 -1.11 0.36 13.69
C SER A 45 -2.17 -0.17 12.74
N SER A 46 -3.01 -1.10 13.18
CA SER A 46 -4.11 -1.64 12.37
C SER A 46 -5.15 -0.57 12.05
N LEU A 47 -5.57 0.23 13.03
CA LEU A 47 -6.48 1.34 12.81
C LEU A 47 -5.90 2.36 11.84
N ALA A 48 -4.62 2.73 11.99
CA ALA A 48 -3.94 3.65 11.10
C ALA A 48 -3.95 3.16 9.64
N LEU A 49 -3.62 1.89 9.41
CA LEU A 49 -3.67 1.31 8.05
C LEU A 49 -5.09 1.31 7.47
N SER A 50 -6.11 0.94 8.27
CA SER A 50 -7.51 0.99 7.83
C SER A 50 -8.00 2.40 7.54
N PHE A 51 -7.60 3.39 8.36
CA PHE A 51 -7.87 4.80 8.04
C PHE A 51 -7.23 5.18 6.71
N PHE A 52 -5.93 4.90 6.55
CA PHE A 52 -5.20 5.25 5.35
C PHE A 52 -5.83 4.67 4.08
N GLU A 53 -6.19 3.38 4.10
CA GLU A 53 -6.84 2.71 2.97
C GLU A 53 -8.14 3.41 2.54
N LEU A 54 -8.96 3.85 3.50
CA LEU A 54 -10.17 4.63 3.20
C LEU A 54 -9.87 6.05 2.74
N LEU A 55 -8.80 6.67 3.24
CA LEU A 55 -8.38 8.00 2.83
C LEU A 55 -7.96 8.07 1.36
N LEU A 56 -7.52 6.96 0.76
CA LEU A 56 -7.12 6.89 -0.64
C LEU A 56 -8.24 7.29 -1.62
N PHE A 57 -9.51 7.10 -1.21
CA PHE A 57 -10.69 7.39 -2.01
C PHE A 57 -11.04 8.88 -2.10
N PHE A 58 -10.45 9.73 -1.26
CA PHE A 58 -10.78 11.15 -1.20
C PHE A 58 -9.72 12.00 -1.90
N GLY A 59 -10.17 12.96 -2.68
CA GLY A 59 -9.34 14.00 -3.29
C GLY A 59 -9.07 15.15 -2.33
N LYS A 60 -8.08 15.98 -2.65
CA LYS A 60 -7.65 17.14 -1.86
C LYS A 60 -8.81 18.04 -1.41
N ASP A 61 -9.73 18.33 -2.33
CA ASP A 61 -10.82 19.28 -2.07
C ASP A 61 -11.78 18.74 -1.01
N GLU A 62 -11.99 17.42 -0.95
CA GLU A 62 -12.90 16.78 0.00
C GLU A 62 -12.37 16.84 1.45
N PHE A 63 -11.06 16.94 1.67
CA PHE A 63 -10.46 16.98 3.02
C PHE A 63 -10.86 18.22 3.83
N TYR A 64 -11.31 19.28 3.15
CA TYR A 64 -11.72 20.54 3.77
C TYR A 64 -13.24 20.67 3.92
N GLU A 65 -14.00 19.69 3.44
CA GLU A 65 -15.46 19.70 3.40
C GLU A 65 -16.07 18.81 4.49
N ASP A 66 -17.23 19.23 4.99
CA ASP A 66 -18.01 18.43 5.94
C ASP A 66 -18.70 17.26 5.23
N PRO A 67 -18.79 16.07 5.84
CA PRO A 67 -18.41 15.76 7.22
C PRO A 67 -16.98 15.19 7.36
N LEU A 68 -16.20 15.10 6.28
CA LEU A 68 -14.87 14.48 6.32
C LEU A 68 -13.94 15.28 7.24
N LYS A 69 -13.93 16.61 7.12
CA LYS A 69 -13.13 17.50 7.97
C LYS A 69 -13.30 17.24 9.48
N ASP A 70 -14.54 17.08 9.95
CA ASP A 70 -14.84 16.81 11.37
C ASP A 70 -14.31 15.45 11.84
N ILE A 71 -14.43 14.43 10.97
CA ILE A 71 -13.90 13.09 11.24
C ILE A 71 -12.37 13.16 11.38
N LEU A 72 -11.71 13.83 10.43
CA LEU A 72 -10.26 13.99 10.42
C LEU A 72 -9.77 14.80 11.62
N GLY A 73 -10.49 15.85 12.01
CA GLY A 73 -10.22 16.62 13.23
C GLY A 73 -10.27 15.74 14.48
N SER A 74 -11.28 14.88 14.59
CA SER A 74 -11.41 13.94 15.72
C SER A 74 -10.24 12.95 15.81
N ILE A 75 -9.73 12.47 14.66
CA ILE A 75 -8.56 11.58 14.61
C ILE A 75 -7.31 12.31 15.13
N GLN A 76 -7.12 13.58 14.75
CA GLN A 76 -6.01 14.41 15.25
C GLN A 76 -6.10 14.63 16.76
N GLU A 77 -7.29 14.88 17.31
CA GLU A 77 -7.50 15.01 18.75
C GLU A 77 -7.15 13.72 19.50
N CYS A 78 -7.58 12.57 18.99
CA CYS A 78 -7.23 11.27 19.55
C CYS A 78 -5.71 11.03 19.52
N GLN A 79 -5.04 11.37 18.42
CA GLN A 79 -3.59 11.22 18.30
C GLN A 79 -2.83 12.01 19.36
N ASN A 80 -3.26 13.23 19.71
CA ASN A 80 -2.64 14.02 20.78
C ASN A 80 -2.67 13.30 22.13
N LEU A 81 -3.78 12.62 22.45
CA LEU A 81 -3.93 11.85 23.68
C LEU A 81 -3.15 10.53 23.64
N LEU A 82 -3.04 9.93 22.45
CA LEU A 82 -2.34 8.67 22.20
C LEU A 82 -0.82 8.85 21.98
N ASN A 83 -0.31 10.08 21.90
CA ASN A 83 1.09 10.39 21.59
C ASN A 83 2.09 9.72 22.54
N ARG A 84 1.68 9.39 23.77
CA ARG A 84 2.50 8.64 24.73
C ARG A 84 2.95 7.26 24.21
N TYR A 85 2.17 6.65 23.32
CA TYR A 85 2.48 5.35 22.73
C TYR A 85 3.46 5.47 21.56
N ARG A 86 3.68 6.65 20.96
CA ARG A 86 4.62 6.84 19.85
C ARG A 86 4.41 5.86 18.68
N ASN A 87 3.14 5.61 18.34
CA ASN A 87 2.82 4.69 17.25
C ASN A 87 3.12 5.36 15.90
N MET A 88 4.15 4.88 15.20
CA MET A 88 4.65 5.50 13.97
C MET A 88 3.60 5.56 12.85
N ASN A 89 2.76 4.52 12.73
CA ASN A 89 1.74 4.48 11.68
C ASN A 89 0.61 5.49 11.94
N LEU A 90 0.15 5.61 13.19
CA LEU A 90 -0.84 6.62 13.56
C LEU A 90 -0.29 8.04 13.36
N GLU A 91 0.93 8.31 13.82
CA GLU A 91 1.61 9.60 13.60
C GLU A 91 1.73 9.93 12.10
N LEU A 92 2.09 8.94 11.28
CA LEU A 92 2.18 9.09 9.83
C LEU A 92 0.83 9.44 9.21
N VAL A 93 -0.24 8.72 9.55
CA VAL A 93 -1.60 9.01 9.05
C VAL A 93 -2.04 10.41 9.45
N THR A 94 -1.82 10.80 10.71
CA THR A 94 -2.17 12.14 11.18
C THR A 94 -1.37 13.23 10.45
N ARG A 95 -0.10 13.00 10.15
CA ARG A 95 0.71 13.89 9.30
C ARG A 95 0.11 14.00 7.90
N ILE A 96 -0.18 12.88 7.26
CA ILE A 96 -0.76 12.82 5.91
C ILE A 96 -2.10 13.58 5.85
N ILE A 97 -2.95 13.42 6.85
CA ILE A 97 -4.21 14.16 6.98
C ILE A 97 -3.95 15.67 7.01
N ARG A 98 -3.00 16.12 7.84
CA ARG A 98 -2.64 17.55 7.96
C ARG A 98 -2.05 18.11 6.67
N ASP A 99 -1.31 17.29 5.93
CA ASP A 99 -0.66 17.69 4.68
C ASP A 99 -1.63 17.70 3.48
N GLY A 100 -2.93 17.46 3.72
CA GLY A 100 -3.99 17.58 2.72
C GLY A 100 -4.41 16.26 2.07
N GLY A 101 -3.87 15.13 2.54
CA GLY A 101 -4.29 13.79 2.12
C GLY A 101 -3.18 12.91 1.57
N PRO A 102 -3.50 11.63 1.28
CA PRO A 102 -2.51 10.59 0.96
C PRO A 102 -1.76 10.80 -0.35
N TRP A 103 -2.26 11.70 -1.19
CA TRP A 103 -1.72 11.99 -2.51
C TRP A 103 -0.94 13.31 -2.57
N GLU A 104 -0.94 14.13 -1.52
CA GLU A 104 -0.51 15.53 -1.62
C GLU A 104 1.01 15.76 -1.49
N ASP A 105 1.78 14.73 -1.15
CA ASP A 105 3.24 14.86 -1.12
C ASP A 105 3.79 15.28 -2.51
N PRO A 106 4.62 16.33 -2.59
CA PRO A 106 5.08 16.87 -3.86
C PRO A 106 5.99 15.91 -4.63
N VAL A 107 6.77 15.07 -3.94
CA VAL A 107 7.62 14.04 -4.57
C VAL A 107 6.74 12.94 -5.12
N LEU A 108 5.74 12.48 -4.35
CA LEU A 108 4.75 11.52 -4.83
C LEU A 108 4.03 12.03 -6.08
N GLN A 109 3.50 13.26 -6.04
CA GLN A 109 2.81 13.87 -7.18
C GLN A 109 3.69 13.94 -8.42
N ALA A 110 4.98 14.21 -8.25
CA ALA A 110 5.92 14.23 -9.36
C ALA A 110 6.20 12.82 -9.90
N ILE A 111 6.33 11.81 -9.04
CA ILE A 111 6.44 10.40 -9.44
C ILE A 111 5.22 9.97 -10.26
N LEU A 112 4.01 10.17 -9.73
CA LEU A 112 2.76 9.76 -10.39
C LEU A 112 2.56 10.46 -11.74
N LYS A 113 3.02 11.70 -11.88
CA LYS A 113 2.97 12.48 -13.13
C LYS A 113 4.16 12.25 -14.07
N ALA A 114 5.04 11.29 -13.75
CA ALA A 114 6.28 11.01 -14.47
C ALA A 114 7.15 12.27 -14.72
N LYS A 115 7.15 13.20 -13.75
CA LYS A 115 7.99 14.40 -13.80
C LYS A 115 9.41 14.07 -13.33
N PRO A 116 10.44 14.75 -13.88
CA PRO A 116 11.82 14.52 -13.46
C PRO A 116 12.00 14.94 -12.00
N VAL A 117 12.43 14.00 -11.16
CA VAL A 117 12.83 14.22 -9.76
C VAL A 117 14.15 13.49 -9.53
N SER A 118 15.05 14.09 -8.76
CA SER A 118 16.32 13.43 -8.41
C SER A 118 16.07 12.16 -7.59
N GLN A 119 16.83 11.10 -7.86
CA GLN A 119 16.73 9.83 -7.12
C GLN A 119 16.93 10.01 -5.60
N GLU A 120 17.75 10.97 -5.17
CA GLU A 120 17.96 11.28 -3.75
C GLU A 120 16.65 11.73 -3.05
N LEU A 121 15.89 12.63 -3.68
CA LEU A 121 14.60 13.08 -3.15
C LEU A 121 13.56 11.95 -3.13
N VAL A 122 13.53 11.12 -4.17
CA VAL A 122 12.67 9.93 -4.23
C VAL A 122 13.02 8.97 -3.08
N ASN A 123 14.30 8.68 -2.87
CA ASN A 123 14.74 7.79 -1.80
C ASN A 123 14.43 8.36 -0.42
N LYS A 124 14.64 9.66 -0.22
CA LYS A 124 14.29 10.33 1.03
C LYS A 124 12.78 10.24 1.33
N TYR A 125 11.94 10.42 0.31
CA TYR A 125 10.49 10.28 0.43
C TYR A 125 10.10 8.84 0.77
N LEU A 126 10.62 7.85 0.03
CA LEU A 126 10.33 6.45 0.27
C LEU A 126 10.82 5.95 1.64
N SER A 127 11.90 6.53 2.17
CA SER A 127 12.39 6.27 3.52
C SER A 127 11.57 6.95 4.64
N SER A 128 10.63 7.85 4.29
CA SER A 128 9.87 8.64 5.26
C SER A 128 8.55 8.01 5.70
N GLU A 129 8.15 6.92 5.06
CA GLU A 129 6.91 6.18 5.32
C GLU A 129 7.19 4.67 5.42
N ASN A 130 6.28 3.94 6.05
CA ASN A 130 6.34 2.48 6.05
C ASN A 130 5.96 1.96 4.64
N PRO A 131 6.69 0.97 4.06
CA PRO A 131 6.40 0.42 2.73
C PRO A 131 4.95 0.00 2.50
N LEU A 132 4.25 -0.46 3.55
CA LEU A 132 2.83 -0.82 3.48
C LEU A 132 1.93 0.33 2.98
N PHE A 133 2.30 1.58 3.23
CA PHE A 133 1.55 2.74 2.73
C PHE A 133 1.72 2.93 1.23
N PHE A 134 2.88 2.60 0.66
CA PHE A 134 3.08 2.59 -0.79
C PHE A 134 2.39 1.40 -1.44
N GLU A 135 2.38 0.25 -0.77
CA GLU A 135 1.62 -0.92 -1.18
C GLU A 135 0.11 -0.61 -1.26
N LEU A 136 -0.48 0.02 -0.24
CA LEU A 136 -1.89 0.43 -0.26
C LEU A 136 -2.19 1.43 -1.41
N ARG A 137 -1.31 2.42 -1.63
CA ARG A 137 -1.43 3.33 -2.78
C ARG A 137 -1.35 2.59 -4.12
N ALA A 138 -0.43 1.65 -4.27
CA ALA A 138 -0.27 0.85 -5.49
C ALA A 138 -1.51 -0.03 -5.74
N ARG A 139 -2.03 -0.72 -4.71
CA ARG A 139 -3.29 -1.48 -4.81
C ARG A 139 -4.44 -0.61 -5.28
N TYR A 140 -4.60 0.56 -4.67
CA TYR A 140 -5.65 1.50 -5.04
C TYR A 140 -5.52 1.95 -6.51
N LEU A 141 -4.34 2.36 -6.94
CA LEU A 141 -4.10 2.79 -8.32
C LEU A 141 -4.37 1.67 -9.33
N ILE A 142 -3.97 0.43 -9.03
CA ILE A 142 -4.26 -0.74 -9.86
C ILE A 142 -5.77 -1.02 -9.92
N ALA A 143 -6.45 -0.99 -8.78
CA ALA A 143 -7.90 -1.22 -8.69
C ALA A 143 -8.70 -0.16 -9.45
N CYS A 144 -8.21 1.08 -9.50
CA CYS A 144 -8.78 2.17 -10.29
C CYS A 144 -8.30 2.19 -11.75
N GLU A 145 -7.56 1.17 -12.21
CA GLU A 145 -7.00 1.07 -13.57
C GLU A 145 -6.08 2.24 -13.96
N ARG A 146 -5.51 2.96 -12.98
CA ARG A 146 -4.52 4.04 -13.19
C ARG A 146 -3.13 3.46 -13.38
N ILE A 147 -2.99 2.55 -14.34
CA ILE A 147 -1.79 1.71 -14.54
C ILE A 147 -0.49 2.53 -14.71
N PRO A 148 -0.44 3.62 -15.50
CA PRO A 148 0.80 4.40 -15.63
C PRO A 148 1.33 4.95 -14.30
N GLU A 149 0.43 5.39 -13.43
CA GLU A 149 0.76 5.96 -12.13
C GLU A 149 1.18 4.88 -11.13
N ALA A 150 0.45 3.75 -11.12
CA ALA A 150 0.82 2.58 -10.34
C ALA A 150 2.24 2.13 -10.70
N MET A 151 2.54 1.99 -11.99
CA MET A 151 3.87 1.58 -12.46
C MET A 151 4.96 2.57 -12.07
N ALA A 152 4.70 3.88 -12.14
CA ALA A 152 5.68 4.89 -11.74
C ALA A 152 6.02 4.77 -10.23
N LEU A 153 5.02 4.60 -9.38
CA LEU A 153 5.22 4.38 -7.94
C LEU A 153 5.94 3.06 -7.65
N ILE A 154 5.48 1.96 -8.26
CA ILE A 154 6.04 0.62 -8.06
C ILE A 154 7.50 0.57 -8.53
N LYS A 155 7.83 1.11 -9.71
CA LYS A 155 9.21 1.20 -10.21
C LYS A 155 10.10 2.02 -9.26
N SER A 156 9.56 3.10 -8.68
CA SER A 156 10.29 3.89 -7.68
C SER A 156 10.61 3.06 -6.42
N CYS A 157 9.66 2.23 -5.96
CA CYS A 157 9.85 1.33 -4.82
C CYS A 157 10.87 0.22 -5.12
N ILE A 158 10.82 -0.40 -6.30
CA ILE A 158 11.78 -1.44 -6.75
C ILE A 158 13.19 -0.86 -6.88
N ASN A 159 13.33 0.41 -7.24
CA ASN A 159 14.62 1.08 -7.35
C ASN A 159 15.19 1.57 -6.00
N HIS A 160 14.43 1.46 -4.91
CA HIS A 160 14.88 1.88 -3.58
C HIS A 160 15.66 0.75 -2.87
N PRO A 161 16.87 0.99 -2.34
CA PRO A 161 17.73 -0.05 -1.77
C PRO A 161 17.09 -0.93 -0.68
N ASP A 162 16.23 -0.34 0.16
CA ASP A 162 15.61 -1.05 1.27
C ASP A 162 14.24 -1.66 0.93
N ILE A 163 13.53 -1.09 -0.06
CA ILE A 163 12.17 -1.52 -0.43
C ILE A 163 12.22 -2.54 -1.57
N SER A 164 13.27 -2.55 -2.38
CA SER A 164 13.44 -3.44 -3.53
C SER A 164 13.39 -4.94 -3.20
N LYS A 165 13.51 -5.30 -1.92
CA LYS A 165 13.45 -6.69 -1.45
C LYS A 165 12.02 -7.17 -1.20
N ASP A 166 11.07 -6.25 -1.11
CA ASP A 166 9.67 -6.56 -0.89
C ASP A 166 9.03 -7.08 -2.18
N LEU A 167 8.61 -8.35 -2.13
CA LEU A 167 8.06 -9.08 -3.27
C LEU A 167 6.72 -8.52 -3.75
N TYR A 168 5.99 -7.81 -2.89
CA TYR A 168 4.73 -7.18 -3.29
C TYR A 168 4.93 -6.27 -4.51
N PHE A 169 5.97 -5.43 -4.52
CA PHE A 169 6.17 -4.47 -5.60
C PHE A 169 6.54 -5.16 -6.92
N HIS A 170 7.31 -6.24 -6.89
CA HIS A 170 7.62 -7.04 -8.08
C HIS A 170 6.37 -7.73 -8.64
N GLN A 171 5.56 -8.35 -7.77
CA GLN A 171 4.28 -8.93 -8.16
C GLN A 171 3.31 -7.88 -8.73
N ALA A 172 3.26 -6.70 -8.11
CA ALA A 172 2.45 -5.58 -8.58
C ALA A 172 2.94 -5.07 -9.95
N LEU A 173 4.24 -5.05 -10.20
CA LEU A 173 4.79 -4.69 -11.51
C LEU A 173 4.38 -5.70 -12.58
N PHE A 174 4.46 -7.01 -12.32
CA PHE A 174 3.92 -8.02 -13.24
C PHE A 174 2.41 -7.84 -13.48
N THR A 175 1.64 -7.52 -12.44
CA THR A 175 0.22 -7.21 -12.57
C THR A 175 0.00 -6.02 -13.51
N CYS A 176 0.71 -4.92 -13.33
CA CYS A 176 0.58 -3.74 -14.18
C CYS A 176 0.98 -4.02 -15.64
N LEU A 177 2.10 -4.71 -15.86
CA LEU A 177 2.58 -5.08 -17.20
C LEU A 177 1.59 -5.98 -17.93
N TYR A 178 0.98 -6.93 -17.22
CA TYR A 178 -0.08 -7.78 -17.78
C TYR A 178 -1.32 -6.98 -18.20
N MET A 179 -1.68 -5.95 -17.41
CA MET A 179 -2.78 -5.04 -17.72
C MET A 179 -2.44 -4.03 -18.84
N SER A 180 -1.16 -3.92 -19.24
CA SER A 180 -0.71 -3.03 -20.32
C SER A 180 0.13 -3.79 -21.37
N PRO A 181 -0.52 -4.56 -22.28
CA PRO A 181 0.16 -5.46 -23.23
C PRO A 181 1.09 -4.78 -24.25
N LEU A 182 1.17 -3.44 -24.25
CA LEU A 182 2.13 -2.71 -25.08
C LEU A 182 3.57 -2.81 -24.55
N GLU A 183 3.77 -3.40 -23.36
CA GLU A 183 5.04 -3.48 -22.65
C GLU A 183 5.63 -4.91 -22.57
N ASP A 184 5.38 -5.78 -23.56
CA ASP A 184 5.90 -7.17 -23.58
C ASP A 184 7.42 -7.24 -23.35
N GLN A 185 8.19 -6.29 -23.89
CA GLN A 185 9.63 -6.22 -23.68
C GLN A 185 10.00 -5.97 -22.22
N LEU A 186 9.26 -5.09 -21.53
CA LEU A 186 9.52 -4.77 -20.12
C LEU A 186 9.10 -5.92 -19.20
N PHE A 187 8.06 -6.67 -19.58
CA PHE A 187 7.71 -7.91 -18.91
C PHE A 187 8.86 -8.93 -18.96
N GLN A 188 9.43 -9.15 -20.14
CA GLN A 188 10.57 -10.05 -20.29
C GLN A 188 11.83 -9.54 -19.56
N GLU A 189 12.11 -8.23 -19.59
CA GLU A 189 13.23 -7.64 -18.85
C GLU A 189 13.08 -7.83 -17.34
N HIS A 190 11.87 -7.64 -16.81
CA HIS A 190 11.59 -7.84 -15.39
C HIS A 190 11.67 -9.31 -14.98
N LEU A 191 11.17 -10.21 -15.83
CA LEU A 191 11.28 -11.66 -15.67
C LEU A 191 12.74 -12.10 -15.52
N LEU A 192 13.63 -11.62 -16.40
CA LEU A 192 15.07 -11.96 -16.39
C LEU A 192 15.81 -11.45 -15.15
N ARG A 193 15.30 -10.40 -14.49
CA ARG A 193 15.88 -9.86 -13.25
C ARG A 193 15.36 -10.53 -11.99
N THR A 194 14.27 -11.29 -12.10
CA THR A 194 13.65 -11.97 -10.97
C THR A 194 14.29 -13.33 -10.80
N ASP A 195 14.87 -13.61 -9.63
CA ASP A 195 15.42 -14.93 -9.36
C ASP A 195 14.31 -15.98 -9.21
N CYS A 196 14.68 -17.25 -9.39
CA CYS A 196 13.76 -18.38 -9.31
C CYS A 196 12.89 -18.41 -8.05
N LYS A 197 13.50 -18.17 -6.88
CA LYS A 197 12.81 -18.33 -5.60
C LYS A 197 11.74 -17.26 -5.47
N SER A 198 12.10 -16.01 -5.75
CA SER A 198 11.15 -14.90 -5.81
C SER A 198 10.08 -15.13 -6.89
N GLY A 199 10.45 -15.67 -8.05
CA GLY A 199 9.51 -16.02 -9.12
C GLY A 199 8.42 -17.00 -8.67
N ILE A 200 8.78 -18.08 -7.98
CA ILE A 200 7.82 -19.07 -7.44
C ILE A 200 6.91 -18.40 -6.40
N GLU A 201 7.47 -17.63 -5.48
CA GLU A 201 6.68 -16.97 -4.44
C GLU A 201 5.69 -15.97 -5.04
N ILE A 202 6.11 -15.20 -6.04
CA ILE A 202 5.24 -14.29 -6.81
C ILE A 202 4.13 -15.08 -7.52
N ILE A 203 4.43 -16.20 -8.17
CA ILE A 203 3.43 -17.06 -8.81
C ILE A 203 2.39 -17.55 -7.79
N CYS A 204 2.84 -18.10 -6.66
CA CYS A 204 1.96 -18.61 -5.61
C CYS A 204 1.08 -17.51 -5.01
N ASN A 205 1.64 -16.33 -4.75
CA ASN A 205 0.88 -15.20 -4.22
C ASN A 205 -0.13 -14.66 -5.24
N THR A 206 0.26 -14.60 -6.52
CA THR A 206 -0.63 -14.19 -7.62
C THR A 206 -1.83 -15.15 -7.76
N GLU A 207 -1.60 -16.46 -7.60
CA GLU A 207 -2.66 -17.47 -7.63
C GLU A 207 -3.61 -17.33 -6.44
N LYS A 208 -3.08 -17.15 -5.22
CA LYS A 208 -3.87 -16.91 -4.00
C LYS A 208 -4.76 -15.66 -4.09
N GLU A 209 -4.32 -14.64 -4.82
CA GLU A 209 -5.12 -13.43 -5.11
C GLU A 209 -6.22 -13.66 -6.17
N GLY A 210 -6.33 -14.88 -6.72
CA GLY A 210 -7.32 -15.22 -7.74
C GLY A 210 -6.96 -14.76 -9.15
N LYS A 211 -5.74 -14.26 -9.39
CA LYS A 211 -5.27 -13.81 -10.70
C LYS A 211 -4.74 -14.98 -11.53
N THR A 212 -5.59 -15.99 -11.76
CA THR A 212 -5.19 -17.28 -12.34
C THR A 212 -4.55 -17.17 -13.73
N THR A 213 -5.01 -16.24 -14.58
CA THR A 213 -4.44 -16.05 -15.93
C THR A 213 -3.03 -15.48 -15.90
N LEU A 214 -2.78 -14.51 -15.02
CA LEU A 214 -1.44 -13.96 -14.81
C LEU A 214 -0.52 -15.01 -14.18
N ALA A 215 -1.00 -15.74 -13.17
CA ALA A 215 -0.24 -16.82 -12.55
C ALA A 215 0.15 -17.88 -13.59
N LEU A 216 -0.75 -18.24 -14.51
CA LEU A 216 -0.45 -19.16 -15.60
C LEU A 216 0.62 -18.61 -16.55
N GLN A 217 0.50 -17.35 -16.99
CA GLN A 217 1.51 -16.73 -17.85
C GLN A 217 2.89 -16.67 -17.17
N LEU A 218 2.94 -16.38 -15.87
CA LEU A 218 4.17 -16.38 -15.09
C LEU A 218 4.73 -17.81 -14.96
N CYS A 219 3.91 -18.82 -14.70
CA CYS A 219 4.32 -20.22 -14.71
C CYS A 219 4.94 -20.61 -16.05
N GLU A 220 4.30 -20.28 -17.16
CA GLU A 220 4.81 -20.57 -18.51
C GLU A 220 6.15 -19.85 -18.76
N SER A 221 6.25 -18.59 -18.34
CA SER A 221 7.44 -17.77 -18.58
C SER A 221 8.63 -18.16 -17.68
N PHE A 222 8.39 -18.55 -16.42
CA PHE A 222 9.44 -18.93 -15.47
C PHE A 222 9.80 -20.42 -15.54
N LEU A 223 8.81 -21.30 -15.49
CA LEU A 223 9.04 -22.73 -15.26
C LEU A 223 9.39 -23.49 -16.55
N VAL A 224 8.80 -23.14 -17.69
CA VAL A 224 9.06 -23.84 -18.96
C VAL A 224 10.53 -23.73 -19.38
N PRO A 225 11.18 -22.55 -19.38
CA PRO A 225 12.59 -22.45 -19.73
C PRO A 225 13.50 -23.23 -18.77
N GLN A 226 13.18 -23.25 -17.47
CA GLN A 226 13.97 -23.98 -16.48
C GLN A 226 13.89 -25.49 -16.69
N LEU A 227 12.68 -26.01 -16.95
CA LEU A 227 12.46 -27.41 -17.30
C LEU A 227 13.21 -27.80 -18.58
N GLN A 228 13.20 -26.93 -19.60
CA GLN A 228 13.92 -27.16 -20.86
C GLN A 228 15.44 -27.16 -20.67
N ASN A 229 15.97 -26.32 -19.78
CA ASN A 229 17.39 -26.22 -19.50
C ASN A 229 17.90 -27.21 -18.45
N GLY A 230 17.00 -28.01 -17.85
CA GLY A 230 17.33 -28.98 -16.80
C GLY A 230 17.73 -28.32 -15.46
N ASP A 231 17.36 -27.06 -15.25
CA ASP A 231 17.68 -26.32 -14.03
C ASP A 231 16.65 -26.66 -12.95
N MET A 232 17.01 -27.59 -12.07
CA MET A 232 16.11 -28.17 -11.05
C MET A 232 16.11 -27.37 -9.73
N TYR A 233 16.80 -26.22 -9.66
CA TYR A 233 16.91 -25.40 -8.44
C TYR A 233 15.55 -24.95 -7.89
N CYS A 234 14.51 -24.97 -8.74
CA CYS A 234 13.22 -24.34 -8.50
C CYS A 234 12.09 -25.40 -8.42
N ILE A 235 12.44 -26.70 -8.30
CA ILE A 235 11.49 -27.86 -8.26
C ILE A 235 11.46 -28.54 -6.88
N TRP A 236 12.11 -27.96 -5.86
CA TRP A 236 12.15 -28.49 -4.49
C TRP A 236 11.80 -27.44 -3.44
#